data_AF-A0A8T7KW51-F1
#
_entry.id   AF-A0A8T7KW51-F1
#
_cell.length_a   1.000
_cell.length_b   1.000
_cell.length_c   1.000
_cell.angle_alpha   90.00
_cell.angle_beta   90.00
_cell.angle_gamma   90.00
#
_symmetry.space_group_name_H-M   'P 1'
#
loop_
_entity.id
_entity.type
_entity.pdbx_description
1 polymer ?
#
loop_
_entity_poly.entity_id
_entity_poly.type
_entity_poly.pdbx_seq_one_letter_code
_entity_poly.pdbx_strand_id
1 'polypeptide(L)'
;MPQNGVHAIVGTMARKWMPQKEWLVLGIVLGNMAPDLDNFVVAYATLAKLPDPESYHRTFSHSIFSIAVMLVVFHLIAAITWNEKWRNFGNGFGVGILMHILVDLALWFNGVELMWPVKYELNFWSWFTVPGWLKILLDTGEFLAFGLYFLLLGSLTRKQNTDTDRRRSLWVWVILQFTLFVLFTLIFFITGTKGLQYTIFGGLYLASMVTAMIVTIQMRRTIEAVQAAK
;
A
#
# COMPACT_ATOMS: atom_id res chain seq x y z
N MET A 1 -6.17 9.37 4.32
CA MET A 1 -5.34 9.36 3.10
C MET A 1 -4.43 8.16 3.12
N PRO A 2 -4.96 7.01 2.72
CA PRO A 2 -4.12 5.85 2.49
C PRO A 2 -3.45 5.99 1.12
N GLN A 3 -2.13 5.90 1.07
CA GLN A 3 -1.33 6.12 -0.15
C GLN A 3 -0.61 4.84 -0.59
N ASN A 4 -1.37 3.75 -0.63
CA ASN A 4 -0.93 2.40 -0.90
C ASN A 4 -0.11 2.29 -2.20
N GLY A 5 -0.45 3.07 -3.24
CA GLY A 5 0.34 3.14 -4.47
C GLY A 5 1.80 3.55 -4.24
N VAL A 6 2.04 4.53 -3.38
CA VAL A 6 3.40 4.97 -3.00
C VAL A 6 4.10 3.89 -2.19
N HIS A 7 3.42 3.27 -1.23
CA HIS A 7 3.96 2.16 -0.45
C HIS A 7 4.37 0.96 -1.32
N ALA A 8 3.56 0.64 -2.33
CA ALA A 8 3.87 -0.41 -3.30
C ALA A 8 5.14 -0.08 -4.11
N ILE A 9 5.31 1.18 -4.53
CA ILE A 9 6.52 1.66 -5.21
C ILE A 9 7.73 1.55 -4.27
N VAL A 10 7.64 2.09 -3.05
CA VAL A 10 8.74 2.09 -2.08
C VAL A 10 9.16 0.67 -1.73
N GLY A 11 8.20 -0.21 -1.42
CA GLY A 11 8.46 -1.64 -1.18
C GLY A 11 9.13 -2.32 -2.37
N THR A 12 8.71 -2.00 -3.60
CA THR A 12 9.33 -2.59 -4.81
C THR A 12 10.74 -2.04 -5.05
N MET A 13 10.98 -0.76 -4.79
CA MET A 13 12.31 -0.16 -4.92
C MET A 13 13.30 -0.71 -3.89
N ALA A 14 12.81 -1.10 -2.70
CA ALA A 14 13.60 -1.70 -1.63
C ALA A 14 14.38 -2.94 -2.07
N ARG A 15 13.87 -3.66 -3.08
CA ARG A 15 14.47 -4.90 -3.61
C ARG A 15 15.95 -4.79 -3.97
N LYS A 16 16.44 -3.59 -4.32
CA LYS A 16 17.84 -3.35 -4.68
C LYS A 16 18.80 -3.56 -3.50
N TRP A 17 18.31 -3.46 -2.28
CA TRP A 17 19.10 -3.56 -1.05
C TRP A 17 18.83 -4.84 -0.27
N MET A 18 17.97 -5.72 -0.79
CA MET A 18 17.50 -6.89 -0.04
C MET A 18 18.19 -8.17 -0.47
N PRO A 19 18.43 -9.11 0.46
CA PRO A 19 18.92 -10.44 0.14
C PRO A 19 18.02 -11.15 -0.89
N GLN A 20 18.62 -11.91 -1.79
CA GLN A 20 17.90 -12.68 -2.82
C GLN A 20 17.37 -13.99 -2.24
N LYS A 21 16.34 -13.89 -1.39
CA LYS A 21 15.62 -15.04 -0.84
C LYS A 21 14.23 -15.10 -1.44
N GLU A 22 13.82 -16.30 -1.86
CA GLU A 22 12.47 -16.54 -2.38
C GLU A 22 11.42 -16.10 -1.34
N TRP A 23 10.44 -15.34 -1.81
CA TRP A 23 9.34 -14.68 -1.09
C TRP A 23 9.69 -13.53 -0.17
N LEU A 24 10.98 -13.22 0.03
CA LEU A 24 11.37 -12.10 0.89
C LEU A 24 10.92 -10.76 0.29
N VAL A 25 11.30 -10.47 -0.96
CA VAL A 25 10.95 -9.20 -1.61
C VAL A 25 9.44 -9.10 -1.81
N LEU A 26 8.78 -10.19 -2.22
CA LEU A 26 7.32 -10.22 -2.30
C LEU A 26 6.67 -9.88 -0.96
N GLY A 27 7.17 -10.45 0.13
CA GLY A 27 6.76 -10.13 1.49
C GLY A 27 6.94 -8.64 1.79
N ILE A 28 8.08 -8.04 1.44
CA ILE A 28 8.33 -6.60 1.66
C ILE A 28 7.32 -5.74 0.93
N VAL A 29 7.05 -6.01 -0.35
CA VAL A 29 6.07 -5.20 -1.11
C VAL A 29 4.68 -5.33 -0.50
N LEU A 30 4.22 -6.56 -0.24
CA LEU A 30 2.88 -6.78 0.32
C LEU A 30 2.75 -6.29 1.76
N GLY A 31 3.79 -6.42 2.58
CA GLY A 31 3.84 -5.87 3.93
C GLY A 31 3.82 -4.34 3.93
N ASN A 32 4.38 -3.69 2.91
CA ASN A 32 4.30 -2.24 2.76
C ASN A 32 2.90 -1.79 2.31
N MET A 33 2.16 -2.63 1.57
CA MET A 33 0.79 -2.34 1.14
C MET A 33 -0.28 -2.72 2.18
N ALA A 34 -0.01 -3.72 3.02
CA ALA A 34 -1.03 -4.35 3.86
C ALA A 34 -1.64 -3.46 4.95
N PRO A 35 -0.92 -2.53 5.60
CA PRO A 35 -1.50 -1.73 6.68
C PRO A 35 -2.75 -0.94 6.26
N ASP A 36 -2.74 -0.40 5.03
CA ASP A 36 -3.85 0.34 4.43
C ASP A 36 -5.10 -0.52 4.13
N LEU A 37 -5.04 -1.85 4.30
CA LEU A 37 -6.24 -2.70 4.21
C LEU A 37 -7.26 -2.41 5.32
N ASP A 38 -6.85 -1.75 6.40
CA ASP A 38 -7.77 -1.25 7.43
C ASP A 38 -8.82 -0.26 6.88
N ASN A 39 -8.60 0.33 5.69
CA ASN A 39 -9.61 1.13 5.00
C ASN A 39 -10.86 0.33 4.60
N PHE A 40 -10.78 -0.99 4.50
CA PHE A 40 -11.99 -1.82 4.39
C PHE A 40 -12.84 -1.76 5.66
N VAL A 41 -12.21 -1.70 6.82
CA VAL A 41 -12.90 -1.53 8.11
C VAL A 41 -13.50 -0.13 8.19
N VAL A 42 -12.76 0.90 7.78
CA VAL A 42 -13.27 2.29 7.69
C VAL A 42 -14.47 2.37 6.76
N ALA A 43 -14.40 1.75 5.58
CA ALA A 43 -15.49 1.73 4.62
C ALA A 43 -16.73 1.01 5.17
N TYR A 44 -16.53 -0.15 5.81
CA TYR A 44 -17.61 -0.85 6.51
C TYR A 44 -18.24 0.01 7.60
N ALA A 45 -17.43 0.62 8.48
CA ALA A 45 -17.90 1.48 9.56
C ALA A 45 -18.66 2.71 9.03
N THR A 46 -18.20 3.29 7.92
CA THR A 46 -18.87 4.40 7.23
C THR A 46 -20.25 3.99 6.70
N LEU A 47 -20.35 2.84 6.02
CA LEU A 47 -21.61 2.32 5.49
C LEU A 47 -22.59 1.90 6.60
N ALA A 48 -22.05 1.34 7.69
CA ALA A 48 -22.80 0.97 8.88
C ALA A 48 -23.17 2.16 9.78
N LYS A 49 -22.73 3.39 9.42
CA LYS A 49 -22.96 4.63 10.19
C LYS A 49 -22.48 4.53 11.64
N LEU A 50 -21.37 3.82 11.86
CA LEU A 50 -20.74 3.75 13.17
C LEU A 50 -20.18 5.13 13.57
N PRO A 51 -20.09 5.43 14.88
CA PRO A 51 -19.45 6.65 15.34
C PRO A 51 -17.95 6.60 15.03
N ASP A 52 -17.42 7.72 14.55
CA ASP A 52 -15.99 7.93 14.25
C ASP A 52 -15.31 6.82 13.41
N PRO A 53 -15.75 6.56 12.17
CA PRO A 53 -15.19 5.49 11.32
C PRO A 53 -13.68 5.61 11.06
N GLU A 54 -13.15 6.83 11.04
CA GLU A 54 -11.74 7.10 10.78
C GLU A 54 -10.85 6.64 11.94
N SER A 55 -11.39 6.49 13.16
CA SER A 55 -10.65 5.96 14.32
C SER A 55 -10.18 4.52 14.14
N TYR A 56 -10.72 3.78 13.17
CA TYR A 56 -10.26 2.43 12.85
C TYR A 56 -9.01 2.40 11.96
N HIS A 57 -8.65 3.50 11.31
CA HIS A 57 -7.46 3.60 10.46
C HIS A 57 -6.21 3.91 11.29
N ARG A 58 -5.04 3.40 10.89
CA ARG A 58 -3.72 3.71 11.50
C ARG A 58 -3.58 3.27 12.96
N THR A 59 -4.34 2.26 13.34
CA THR A 59 -4.32 1.67 14.69
C THR A 59 -3.55 0.35 14.68
N PHE A 60 -4.25 -0.78 14.80
CA PHE A 60 -3.66 -2.12 14.86
C PHE A 60 -2.70 -2.36 13.69
N SER A 61 -3.15 -2.12 12.46
CA SER A 61 -2.40 -2.32 11.20
C SER A 61 -1.04 -1.61 11.13
N HIS A 62 -0.86 -0.52 11.88
CA HIS A 62 0.35 0.31 11.87
C HIS A 62 1.13 0.24 13.20
N SER A 63 0.84 -0.76 14.03
CA SER A 63 1.52 -0.96 15.32
C SER A 63 2.73 -1.88 15.21
N ILE A 64 3.72 -1.67 16.09
CA ILE A 64 4.86 -2.59 16.23
C ILE A 64 4.41 -3.99 16.69
N PHE A 65 3.29 -4.07 17.41
CA PHE A 65 2.71 -5.34 17.85
C PHE A 65 2.17 -6.14 16.67
N SER A 66 1.58 -5.49 15.66
CA SER A 66 1.18 -6.17 14.42
C SER A 66 2.36 -6.77 13.68
N ILE A 67 3.51 -6.08 13.65
CA ILE A 67 4.75 -6.65 13.08
C ILE A 67 5.12 -7.94 13.81
N ALA A 68 5.14 -7.92 15.15
CA ALA A 68 5.48 -9.08 15.97
C ALA A 68 4.50 -10.25 15.73
N VAL A 69 3.20 -9.97 15.71
CA VAL A 69 2.16 -10.98 15.44
C VAL A 69 2.34 -11.61 14.06
N MET A 70 2.53 -10.80 13.02
CA MET A 70 2.71 -11.32 11.66
C MET A 70 3.99 -12.14 11.51
N LEU A 71 5.08 -11.74 12.17
CA LEU A 71 6.31 -12.54 12.21
C LEU A 71 6.05 -13.90 12.87
N VAL A 72 5.39 -13.94 14.03
CA VAL A 72 5.06 -15.19 14.74
C VAL A 72 4.19 -16.09 13.86
N VAL A 73 3.13 -15.54 13.26
CA VAL A 73 2.20 -16.30 12.40
C VAL A 73 2.95 -16.96 11.24
N PHE A 74 3.77 -16.23 10.50
CA PHE A 74 4.47 -16.79 9.35
C PHE A 74 5.59 -17.76 9.73
N HIS A 75 6.25 -17.57 10.88
CA HIS A 75 7.21 -18.55 11.40
C HIS A 75 6.52 -19.85 11.81
N LEU A 76 5.34 -19.78 12.43
CA LEU A 76 4.55 -20.96 12.75
C LEU A 76 4.09 -21.69 11.48
N ILE A 77 3.60 -20.95 10.47
CA ILE A 77 3.23 -21.53 9.17
C ILE A 77 4.44 -22.23 8.54
N ALA A 78 5.62 -21.60 8.55
CA ALA A 78 6.84 -22.19 8.01
C ALA A 78 7.23 -23.48 8.76
N ALA A 79 7.11 -23.51 10.09
CA ALA A 79 7.41 -24.68 10.90
C ALA A 79 6.42 -25.83 10.65
N ILE A 80 5.12 -25.54 10.54
CA ILE A 80 4.09 -26.55 10.28
C ILE A 80 4.21 -27.13 8.86
N THR A 81 4.47 -26.26 7.88
CA THR A 81 4.53 -26.65 6.47
C THR A 81 5.91 -27.12 6.01
N TRP A 82 6.93 -27.03 6.86
CA TRP A 82 8.33 -27.31 6.53
C TRP A 82 8.82 -26.55 5.29
N ASN A 83 8.30 -25.35 5.08
CA ASN A 83 8.57 -24.54 3.89
C ASN A 83 9.13 -23.17 4.27
N GLU A 84 10.43 -23.04 4.07
CA GLU A 84 11.24 -21.85 4.35
C GLU A 84 10.76 -20.58 3.63
N LYS A 85 10.03 -20.71 2.52
CA LYS A 85 9.47 -19.57 1.79
C LYS A 85 8.52 -18.76 2.65
N TRP A 86 7.74 -19.41 3.52
CA TRP A 86 6.85 -18.71 4.46
C TRP A 86 7.61 -17.93 5.51
N ARG A 87 8.76 -18.44 5.98
CA ARG A 87 9.61 -17.71 6.91
C ARG A 87 10.22 -16.47 6.24
N ASN A 88 10.72 -16.62 5.01
CA ASN A 88 11.22 -15.50 4.22
C ASN A 88 10.12 -14.47 3.95
N PHE A 89 8.92 -14.92 3.55
CA PHE A 89 7.76 -14.06 3.36
C PHE A 89 7.44 -13.29 4.63
N GLY A 90 7.34 -13.96 5.78
CA GLY A 90 7.04 -13.33 7.06
C GLY A 90 8.05 -12.27 7.46
N ASN A 91 9.34 -12.57 7.33
CA ASN A 91 10.42 -11.60 7.55
C ASN A 91 10.28 -10.38 6.64
N GLY A 92 10.02 -10.63 5.34
CA GLY A 92 9.80 -9.57 4.38
C GLY A 92 8.57 -8.74 4.72
N PHE A 93 7.46 -9.39 5.07
CA PHE A 93 6.19 -8.76 5.41
C PHE A 93 6.32 -7.86 6.65
N GLY A 94 7.00 -8.33 7.69
CA GLY A 94 7.29 -7.52 8.87
C GLY A 94 8.16 -6.29 8.55
N VAL A 95 9.21 -6.45 7.73
CA VAL A 95 10.01 -5.32 7.23
C VAL A 95 9.17 -4.38 6.39
N GLY A 96 8.26 -4.90 5.55
CA GLY A 96 7.34 -4.13 4.74
C GLY A 96 6.42 -3.25 5.60
N ILE A 97 5.83 -3.79 6.66
CA ILE A 97 4.98 -3.01 7.59
C ILE A 97 5.81 -1.94 8.29
N LEU A 98 7.03 -2.26 8.73
CA LEU A 98 7.93 -1.26 9.31
C LEU A 98 8.22 -0.14 8.32
N MET A 99 8.51 -0.47 7.07
CA MET A 99 8.73 0.50 6.00
C MET A 99 7.49 1.35 5.75
N HIS A 100 6.30 0.76 5.76
CA HIS A 100 5.04 1.48 5.64
C HIS A 100 4.92 2.56 6.72
N ILE A 101 5.08 2.17 7.98
CA ILE A 101 5.01 3.08 9.13
C ILE A 101 6.01 4.22 9.00
N LEU A 102 7.27 3.92 8.63
CA LEU A 102 8.32 4.93 8.47
C LEU A 102 8.01 5.91 7.33
N VAL A 103 7.49 5.40 6.22
CA VAL A 103 7.06 6.20 5.07
C VAL A 103 5.92 7.12 5.51
N ASP A 104 4.90 6.60 6.19
CA ASP A 104 3.77 7.35 6.74
C ASP A 104 4.24 8.50 7.65
N LEU A 105 5.09 8.21 8.65
CA LEU A 105 5.61 9.25 9.54
C LEU A 105 6.37 10.36 8.78
N ALA A 106 7.14 9.99 7.75
CA ALA A 106 8.05 10.91 7.06
C ALA A 106 7.36 11.85 6.08
N LEU A 107 6.17 11.53 5.60
CA LEU A 107 5.60 12.14 4.40
C LEU A 107 4.08 12.34 4.50
N TRP A 108 3.43 11.80 5.54
CA TRP A 108 1.99 11.93 5.75
C TRP A 108 1.72 12.83 6.95
N PHE A 109 0.85 13.81 6.73
CA PHE A 109 0.56 14.90 7.66
C PHE A 109 -0.41 14.51 8.79
N ASN A 110 -0.39 13.25 9.22
CA ASN A 110 -1.19 12.70 10.32
C ASN A 110 -0.32 11.75 11.15
N GLY A 111 -0.66 11.56 12.42
CA GLY A 111 0.08 10.62 13.24
C GLY A 111 -0.26 9.16 13.01
N VAL A 112 0.52 8.32 13.67
CA VAL A 112 0.43 6.86 13.64
C VAL A 112 0.43 6.34 15.08
N GLU A 113 -0.53 5.47 15.43
CA GLU A 113 -0.63 4.85 16.76
C GLU A 113 0.34 3.66 16.89
N LEU A 114 1.64 3.97 16.98
CA LEU A 114 2.73 2.97 16.95
C LEU A 114 2.60 1.87 18.01
N MET A 115 2.06 2.22 19.18
CA MET A 115 1.97 1.33 20.34
C MET A 115 0.57 0.76 20.57
N TRP A 116 -0.34 0.89 19.60
CA TRP A 116 -1.71 0.36 19.73
C TRP A 116 -1.69 -1.09 20.27
N PRO A 117 -2.46 -1.43 21.32
CA PRO A 117 -3.59 -0.67 21.89
C PRO A 117 -3.23 0.36 22.97
N VAL A 118 -1.94 0.55 23.28
CA VAL A 118 -1.50 1.63 24.17
C VAL A 118 -1.61 2.95 23.40
N LYS A 119 -2.38 3.91 23.95
CA LYS A 119 -2.63 5.22 23.32
C LYS A 119 -1.32 6.02 23.23
N TYR A 120 -0.70 6.02 22.06
CA TYR A 120 0.51 6.78 21.77
C TYR A 120 0.59 7.02 20.27
N GLU A 121 0.16 8.21 19.87
CA GLU A 121 0.28 8.71 18.51
C GLU A 121 1.62 9.42 18.33
N LEU A 122 2.40 9.00 17.34
CA LEU A 122 3.58 9.73 16.88
C LEU A 122 3.22 10.54 15.63
N ASN A 123 3.42 11.86 15.66
CA ASN A 123 3.08 12.75 14.56
C ASN A 123 4.18 13.81 14.32
N PHE A 124 4.97 13.65 13.24
CA PHE A 124 6.03 14.60 12.85
C PHE A 124 5.50 15.92 12.30
N TRP A 125 4.23 15.97 11.93
CA TRP A 125 3.58 17.06 11.22
C TRP A 125 2.53 17.78 12.07
N SER A 126 2.54 17.57 13.40
CA SER A 126 1.59 18.19 14.34
C SER A 126 1.56 19.72 14.29
N TRP A 127 2.62 20.35 13.77
CA TRP A 127 2.74 21.79 13.56
C TRP A 127 2.16 22.28 12.23
N PHE A 128 1.84 21.38 11.28
CA PHE A 128 1.41 21.72 9.93
C PHE A 128 -0.08 21.41 9.72
N THR A 129 -0.86 22.42 9.35
CA THR A 129 -2.27 22.22 8.95
C THR A 129 -2.36 22.08 7.44
N VAL A 130 -2.81 20.91 6.97
CA VAL A 130 -2.95 20.62 5.54
C VAL A 130 -4.03 21.51 4.91
N PRO A 131 -3.70 22.38 3.93
CA PRO A 131 -4.71 23.18 3.26
C PRO A 131 -5.61 22.31 2.37
N GLY A 132 -6.88 22.71 2.22
CA GLY A 132 -7.89 21.89 1.54
C GLY A 132 -7.55 21.51 0.09
N TRP A 133 -6.89 22.39 -0.67
CA TRP A 133 -6.45 22.09 -2.03
C TRP A 133 -5.38 20.99 -2.06
N LEU A 134 -4.43 21.02 -1.10
CA LEU A 134 -3.41 20.00 -0.97
C LEU A 134 -4.07 18.69 -0.54
N LYS A 135 -5.08 18.77 0.32
CA LYS A 135 -5.86 17.59 0.72
C LYS A 135 -6.46 16.89 -0.51
N ILE A 136 -7.11 17.64 -1.39
CA ILE A 136 -7.68 17.09 -2.63
C ILE A 136 -6.62 16.39 -3.48
N LEU A 137 -5.44 17.01 -3.65
CA LEU A 137 -4.35 16.43 -4.43
C LEU A 137 -3.75 15.18 -3.79
N LEU A 138 -3.64 15.14 -2.46
CA LEU A 138 -3.12 13.97 -1.73
C LEU A 138 -4.11 12.81 -1.75
N ASP A 139 -5.42 13.07 -1.66
CA ASP A 139 -6.47 12.05 -1.75
C ASP A 139 -6.49 11.46 -3.17
N THR A 140 -6.65 12.32 -4.18
CA THR A 140 -6.78 11.87 -5.58
C THR A 140 -5.47 11.36 -6.16
N GLY A 141 -4.33 11.88 -5.68
CA GLY A 141 -2.99 11.47 -6.06
C GLY A 141 -2.69 10.00 -5.79
N GLU A 142 -3.52 9.31 -5.02
CA GLU A 142 -3.41 7.86 -4.85
C GLU A 142 -3.65 7.09 -6.15
N PHE A 143 -4.58 7.53 -7.00
CA PHE A 143 -4.74 6.94 -8.33
C PHE A 143 -3.53 7.23 -9.22
N LEU A 144 -2.91 8.41 -9.11
CA LEU A 144 -1.64 8.69 -9.79
C LEU A 144 -0.55 7.72 -9.30
N ALA A 145 -0.45 7.50 -7.99
CA ALA A 145 0.52 6.58 -7.40
C ALA A 145 0.31 5.13 -7.88
N PHE A 146 -0.93 4.64 -7.95
CA PHE A 146 -1.22 3.33 -8.54
C PHE A 146 -0.83 3.26 -10.02
N GLY A 147 -1.13 4.29 -10.83
CA GLY A 147 -0.72 4.33 -12.23
C GLY A 147 0.81 4.30 -12.39
N LEU A 148 1.53 5.06 -11.57
CA LEU A 148 3.00 5.03 -11.52
C LEU A 148 3.53 3.66 -11.06
N TYR A 149 2.86 3.01 -10.12
CA TYR A 149 3.20 1.67 -9.67
C TYR A 149 3.08 0.64 -10.80
N PHE A 150 1.98 0.65 -11.55
CA PHE A 150 1.81 -0.25 -12.69
C PHE A 150 2.82 0.03 -13.82
N LEU A 151 3.19 1.29 -14.04
CA LEU A 151 4.29 1.65 -14.95
C LEU A 151 5.63 1.10 -14.46
N LEU A 152 5.92 1.17 -13.16
CA LEU A 152 7.12 0.58 -12.56
C LEU A 152 7.16 -0.92 -12.82
N LEU A 153 6.07 -1.64 -12.57
CA LEU A 153 5.98 -3.07 -12.87
C LEU A 153 6.21 -3.37 -14.36
N GLY A 154 5.58 -2.60 -15.25
CA GLY A 154 5.79 -2.75 -16.70
C GLY A 154 7.24 -2.52 -17.14
N SER A 155 7.91 -1.53 -16.53
CA SER A 155 9.34 -1.26 -16.75
C SER A 155 10.21 -2.43 -16.29
N LEU A 156 9.95 -2.98 -15.11
CA LEU A 156 10.67 -4.13 -14.56
C LEU A 156 10.49 -5.38 -15.42
N THR A 157 9.26 -5.70 -15.81
CA THR A 157 8.92 -6.79 -16.74
C THR A 157 9.67 -6.66 -18.07
N ARG A 158 9.85 -5.43 -18.59
CA ARG A 158 10.67 -5.20 -19.80
C ARG A 158 12.14 -5.46 -19.55
N LYS A 159 12.67 -4.93 -18.45
CA LYS A 159 14.09 -5.02 -18.09
C LYS A 159 14.55 -6.43 -17.74
N GLN A 160 13.65 -7.27 -17.25
CA GLN A 160 13.96 -8.59 -16.68
C GLN A 160 13.42 -9.75 -17.51
N ASN A 161 12.60 -9.46 -18.52
CA ASN A 161 11.95 -10.46 -19.36
C ASN A 161 11.10 -11.49 -18.56
N THR A 162 10.46 -11.03 -17.49
CA THR A 162 9.56 -11.80 -16.63
C THR A 162 8.12 -11.33 -16.83
N ASP A 163 7.13 -12.22 -16.68
CA ASP A 163 5.68 -11.92 -16.71
C ASP A 163 5.23 -11.07 -17.92
N THR A 164 5.82 -11.31 -19.09
CA THR A 164 5.67 -10.47 -20.28
C THR A 164 4.26 -10.48 -20.86
N ASP A 165 3.49 -11.55 -20.60
CA ASP A 165 2.08 -11.71 -20.92
C ASP A 165 1.19 -10.65 -20.24
N ARG A 166 1.63 -10.11 -19.10
CA ARG A 166 0.87 -9.14 -18.30
C ARG A 166 1.02 -7.70 -18.75
N ARG A 167 1.94 -7.39 -19.66
CA ARG A 167 2.24 -6.00 -20.10
C ARG A 167 1.02 -5.25 -20.61
N ARG A 168 0.17 -5.92 -21.41
CA ARG A 168 -1.04 -5.29 -21.94
C ARG A 168 -2.03 -4.94 -20.83
N SER A 169 -2.21 -5.85 -19.88
CA SER A 169 -3.08 -5.65 -18.72
C SER A 169 -2.56 -4.49 -17.85
N LEU A 170 -1.25 -4.45 -17.57
CA LEU A 170 -0.63 -3.35 -16.83
C LEU A 170 -0.88 -2.00 -17.49
N TRP A 171 -0.74 -1.90 -18.82
CA TRP A 171 -1.06 -0.68 -19.53
C TRP A 171 -2.52 -0.30 -19.27
N VAL A 172 -3.50 -1.19 -19.51
CA VAL A 172 -4.92 -0.86 -19.24
C VAL A 172 -5.14 -0.27 -17.85
N TRP A 173 -4.50 -0.84 -16.82
CA TRP A 173 -4.54 -0.28 -15.47
C TRP A 173 -3.89 1.10 -15.37
N VAL A 174 -2.74 1.36 -16.00
CA VAL A 174 -2.13 2.71 -16.07
C VAL A 174 -3.08 3.74 -16.66
N ILE A 175 -3.69 3.48 -17.84
CA ILE A 175 -4.69 4.40 -18.46
C ILE A 175 -5.81 4.65 -17.45
N LEU A 176 -6.35 3.58 -16.86
CA LEU A 176 -7.50 3.67 -15.98
C LEU A 176 -7.18 4.53 -14.75
N GLN A 177 -6.08 4.25 -14.08
CA GLN A 177 -5.65 4.96 -12.87
C GLN A 177 -5.36 6.44 -13.15
N PHE A 178 -4.68 6.78 -14.25
CA PHE A 178 -4.46 8.18 -14.61
C PHE A 178 -5.76 8.90 -15.00
N THR A 179 -6.69 8.20 -15.65
CA THR A 179 -8.01 8.76 -15.97
C THR A 179 -8.79 9.06 -14.69
N LEU A 180 -8.80 8.12 -13.73
CA LEU A 180 -9.44 8.31 -12.42
C LEU A 180 -8.81 9.46 -11.64
N PHE A 181 -7.48 9.59 -11.66
CA PHE A 181 -6.78 10.72 -11.04
C PHE A 181 -7.28 12.05 -11.60
N VAL A 182 -7.22 12.24 -12.92
CA VAL A 182 -7.64 13.51 -13.56
C VAL A 182 -9.13 13.77 -13.30
N LEU A 183 -9.97 12.76 -13.47
CA LEU A 183 -11.42 12.87 -13.29
C LEU A 183 -11.79 13.31 -11.87
N PHE A 184 -11.31 12.59 -10.84
CA PHE A 184 -11.66 12.91 -9.45
C PHE A 184 -11.02 14.18 -8.95
N THR A 185 -9.81 14.52 -9.42
CA THR A 185 -9.18 15.81 -9.12
C THR A 185 -10.09 16.95 -9.58
N LEU A 186 -10.54 16.93 -10.83
CA LEU A 186 -11.44 17.94 -11.38
C LEU A 186 -12.78 17.99 -10.62
N ILE A 187 -13.40 16.82 -10.38
CA ILE A 187 -14.68 16.75 -9.66
C ILE A 187 -14.54 17.33 -8.25
N PHE A 188 -13.48 16.99 -7.50
CA PHE A 188 -13.30 17.46 -6.13
C PHE A 188 -12.95 18.95 -6.05
N PHE A 189 -12.23 19.51 -7.04
CA PHE A 189 -12.03 20.96 -7.11
C PHE A 189 -13.32 21.73 -7.42
N ILE A 190 -14.24 21.15 -8.20
CA ILE A 190 -15.51 21.81 -8.56
C ILE A 190 -16.57 21.66 -7.47
N THR A 191 -16.69 20.46 -6.89
CA THR A 191 -17.83 20.07 -6.04
C THR A 191 -17.47 19.79 -4.58
N GLY A 192 -16.17 19.72 -4.25
CA GLY A 192 -15.67 19.33 -2.93
C GLY A 192 -15.66 17.82 -2.68
N THR A 193 -15.08 17.41 -1.55
CA THR A 193 -14.85 16.01 -1.14
C THR A 193 -15.96 15.48 -0.22
N LYS A 194 -17.22 15.51 -0.67
CA LYS A 194 -18.38 15.08 0.13
C LYS A 194 -19.40 14.33 -0.73
N GLY A 195 -20.39 13.69 -0.11
CA GLY A 195 -21.52 13.09 -0.82
C GLY A 195 -21.17 11.86 -1.65
N LEU A 196 -22.03 11.57 -2.64
CA LEU A 196 -21.98 10.32 -3.42
C LEU A 196 -20.66 10.17 -4.20
N GLN A 197 -20.13 11.27 -4.76
CA GLN A 197 -18.86 11.25 -5.48
C GLN A 197 -17.68 10.80 -4.62
N TYR A 198 -17.69 11.16 -3.32
CA TYR A 198 -16.67 10.73 -2.37
C TYR A 198 -16.81 9.23 -2.04
N THR A 199 -18.04 8.73 -1.91
CA THR A 199 -18.30 7.29 -1.73
C THR A 199 -17.85 6.47 -2.94
N ILE A 200 -18.13 6.94 -4.17
CA ILE A 200 -17.70 6.28 -5.41
C ILE A 200 -16.16 6.29 -5.50
N PHE A 201 -15.53 7.43 -5.19
CA PHE A 201 -14.08 7.55 -5.09
C PHE A 201 -13.51 6.49 -4.15
N GLY A 202 -14.02 6.40 -2.91
CA GLY A 202 -13.57 5.41 -1.92
C GLY A 202 -13.72 3.97 -2.40
N GLY A 203 -14.84 3.63 -3.05
CA GLY A 203 -15.05 2.29 -3.62
C GLY A 203 -14.04 1.95 -4.73
N LEU A 204 -13.78 2.88 -5.64
CA LEU A 204 -12.80 2.70 -6.73
C LEU A 204 -11.36 2.67 -6.21
N TYR A 205 -11.07 3.44 -5.17
CA TYR A 205 -9.80 3.39 -4.45
C TYR A 205 -9.55 1.99 -3.88
N LEU A 206 -10.50 1.43 -3.12
CA LEU A 206 -10.36 0.08 -2.54
C LEU A 206 -10.21 -0.99 -3.61
N ALA A 207 -10.96 -0.88 -4.71
CA ALA A 207 -10.81 -1.79 -5.86
C ALA A 207 -9.43 -1.70 -6.51
N SER A 208 -8.87 -0.49 -6.62
CA SER A 208 -7.53 -0.24 -7.17
C SER A 208 -6.45 -0.84 -6.27
N MET A 209 -6.58 -0.67 -4.95
CA MET A 209 -5.69 -1.27 -3.96
C MET A 209 -5.67 -2.80 -4.05
N VAL A 210 -6.85 -3.45 -4.04
CA VAL A 210 -6.95 -4.91 -4.19
C VAL A 210 -6.35 -5.38 -5.52
N THR A 211 -6.64 -4.66 -6.60
CA THR A 211 -6.06 -4.96 -7.91
C THR A 211 -4.54 -4.87 -7.89
N ALA A 212 -3.98 -3.81 -7.30
CA ALA A 212 -2.54 -3.64 -7.17
C ALA A 212 -1.92 -4.82 -6.42
N MET A 213 -2.47 -5.20 -5.26
CA MET A 213 -1.98 -6.36 -4.49
C MET A 213 -2.06 -7.68 -5.27
N ILE A 214 -3.18 -7.94 -5.96
CA ILE A 214 -3.35 -9.16 -6.78
C ILE A 214 -2.32 -9.18 -7.92
N VAL A 215 -2.14 -8.06 -8.61
CA VAL A 215 -1.15 -7.93 -9.69
C VAL A 215 0.26 -8.15 -9.15
N THR A 216 0.61 -7.58 -7.98
CA THR A 216 1.89 -7.81 -7.30
C THR A 216 2.15 -9.30 -7.06
N ILE A 217 1.17 -10.02 -6.53
CA ILE A 217 1.26 -11.48 -6.29
C ILE A 217 1.43 -12.24 -7.60
N GLN A 218 0.64 -11.91 -8.62
CA GLN A 218 0.70 -12.56 -9.94
C GLN A 218 2.05 -12.31 -10.63
N MET A 219 2.65 -11.13 -10.41
CA MET A 219 3.92 -10.72 -10.98
C MET A 219 5.12 -10.98 -10.05
N ARG A 220 5.00 -11.97 -9.14
CA ARG A 220 6.09 -12.30 -8.19
C ARG A 220 7.45 -12.49 -8.86
N ARG A 221 7.49 -13.07 -10.06
CA ARG A 221 8.74 -13.30 -10.80
C ARG A 221 9.41 -11.98 -11.16
N THR A 222 8.64 -11.00 -11.59
CA THR A 222 9.11 -9.63 -11.84
C THR A 222 9.55 -8.94 -10.54
N ILE A 223 8.78 -9.07 -9.46
CA ILE A 223 9.11 -8.44 -8.17
C ILE A 223 10.42 -8.98 -7.60
N GLU A 224 10.58 -10.30 -7.58
CA GLU A 224 11.70 -10.99 -6.95
C GLU A 224 12.95 -11.05 -7.83
N ALA A 225 12.81 -10.92 -9.15
CA ALA A 225 13.97 -10.85 -10.01
C ALA A 225 14.81 -9.63 -9.60
N VAL A 226 16.10 -9.82 -9.38
CA VAL A 226 17.08 -8.73 -9.38
C VAL A 226 18.04 -9.00 -10.52
N GLN A 227 18.29 -7.97 -11.33
CA GLN A 227 19.34 -8.10 -12.36
C GLN A 227 20.65 -8.38 -11.63
N ALA A 228 21.34 -9.46 -12.01
CA ALA A 228 22.74 -9.63 -11.64
C ALA A 228 23.46 -8.32 -12.01
N ALA A 229 24.09 -7.68 -11.02
CA ALA A 229 24.97 -6.56 -11.29
C ALA A 229 26.02 -7.08 -12.28
N LYS A 230 26.04 -6.48 -13.48
CA LYS A 230 27.14 -6.64 -14.41
C LYS A 230 28.32 -5.81 -13.93
#